data_AF-A0AA88BC12-F1
#
_entry.id   AF-A0AA88BC12-F1
#
_cell.length_a   1.000
_cell.length_b   1.000
_cell.length_c   1.000
_cell.angle_alpha   90.00
_cell.angle_beta   90.00
_cell.angle_gamma   90.00
#
_symmetry.space_group_name_H-M   'P 1'
#
loop_
_entity.id
_entity.type
_entity.pdbx_description
1 polymer ?
#
loop_
_entity_poly.entity_id
_entity_poly.type
_entity_poly.pdbx_seq_one_letter_code
_entity_poly.pdbx_strand_id
1 'polypeptide(L)'
;MALLCMGLFSQAGVSARAETLAQTAGPELRIAQAVSPDDVPPPRRRPQTRLRVTPYESPDGVYPRYNPGPDAVRECNVAYVQEHRPSGTVITPHMSCYWRRG
;
A
#
# COMPACT_ATOMS: atom_id res chain seq x y z
N MET A 1 27.39 49.81 -33.05
CA MET A 1 27.05 51.16 -32.56
C MET A 1 25.60 51.14 -32.10
N ALA A 2 25.36 51.53 -30.84
CA ALA A 2 24.08 51.53 -30.06
C ALA A 2 23.51 50.13 -29.74
N LEU A 3 23.50 49.54 -28.52
CA LEU A 3 23.45 49.96 -27.11
C LEU A 3 22.09 50.51 -26.62
N LEU A 4 21.60 49.92 -25.51
CA LEU A 4 20.53 50.32 -24.56
C LEU A 4 19.12 49.77 -24.86
N CYS A 5 18.29 49.28 -23.92
CA CYS A 5 18.32 49.33 -22.46
C CYS A 5 17.35 48.31 -21.82
N MET A 6 17.70 47.79 -20.65
CA MET A 6 16.83 47.07 -19.72
C MET A 6 15.86 48.00 -18.98
N GLY A 7 14.74 47.45 -18.50
CA GLY A 7 14.01 47.95 -17.32
C GLY A 7 12.55 47.49 -17.30
N LEU A 8 11.87 47.35 -16.17
CA LEU A 8 12.21 47.16 -14.76
C LEU A 8 10.87 46.83 -14.05
N PHE A 9 10.93 45.98 -13.03
CA PHE A 9 9.89 45.57 -12.07
C PHE A 9 8.85 46.63 -11.64
N SER A 10 7.60 46.19 -11.36
CA SER A 10 6.72 46.62 -10.24
C SER A 10 5.26 46.12 -10.45
N GLN A 11 4.41 45.75 -9.50
CA GLN A 11 4.38 45.58 -8.05
C GLN A 11 3.10 44.78 -7.72
N ALA A 12 3.11 44.07 -6.59
CA ALA A 12 1.92 43.49 -5.97
C ALA A 12 0.97 44.56 -5.41
N GLY A 13 -0.33 44.28 -5.33
CA GLY A 13 -1.31 45.14 -4.67
C GLY A 13 -2.61 44.39 -4.38
N VAL A 14 -2.88 44.15 -3.10
CA VAL A 14 -4.03 43.42 -2.54
C VAL A 14 -5.17 44.39 -2.19
N SER A 15 -6.40 43.95 -2.48
CA SER A 15 -7.72 44.28 -1.89
C SER A 15 -8.28 45.71 -1.93
N ALA A 16 -9.54 45.84 -2.38
CA ALA A 16 -10.67 46.27 -1.55
C ALA A 16 -12.02 45.98 -2.24
N ARG A 17 -13.03 45.73 -1.42
CA ARG A 17 -14.35 45.14 -1.72
C ARG A 17 -15.35 46.16 -2.25
N ALA A 18 -16.29 45.72 -3.08
CA ALA A 18 -17.64 46.26 -3.10
C ALA A 18 -18.62 45.11 -3.34
N GLU A 19 -19.21 44.67 -2.25
CA GLU A 19 -20.23 43.63 -2.12
C GLU A 19 -21.57 44.20 -2.64
N THR A 20 -22.24 43.49 -3.55
CA THR A 20 -23.69 43.68 -3.76
C THR A 20 -24.37 42.33 -3.52
N LEU A 21 -25.04 42.28 -2.38
CA LEU A 21 -25.80 41.16 -1.84
C LEU A 21 -27.11 40.99 -2.61
N ALA A 22 -27.31 39.81 -3.18
CA ALA A 22 -28.64 39.28 -3.52
C ALA A 22 -28.59 37.75 -3.62
N GLN A 23 -28.37 37.07 -2.48
CA GLN A 23 -28.77 35.66 -2.35
C GLN A 23 -30.15 35.61 -1.68
N THR A 24 -31.16 35.40 -2.51
CA THR A 24 -32.53 35.05 -2.13
C THR A 24 -32.58 33.58 -1.69
N ALA A 25 -33.37 33.32 -0.64
CA ALA A 25 -33.87 32.03 -0.15
C ALA A 25 -32.84 31.08 0.49
N GLY A 26 -32.58 31.30 1.78
CA GLY A 26 -32.09 30.23 2.66
C GLY A 26 -33.22 29.22 2.97
N PRO A 27 -32.91 27.92 3.15
CA PRO A 27 -33.91 26.91 3.44
C PRO A 27 -34.50 27.12 4.85
N GLU A 28 -35.83 27.17 4.91
CA GLU A 28 -36.62 27.17 6.15
C GLU A 28 -36.33 25.89 6.93
N LEU A 29 -35.58 26.03 8.03
CA LEU A 29 -35.17 24.93 8.90
C LEU A 29 -36.33 24.63 9.86
N ARG A 30 -37.22 23.69 9.51
CA ARG A 30 -38.21 23.15 10.44
C ARG A 30 -37.50 22.34 11.52
N ILE A 31 -37.36 22.94 12.70
CA ILE A 31 -36.85 22.26 13.90
C ILE A 31 -37.92 21.27 14.37
N ALA A 32 -37.56 19.99 14.49
CA ALA A 32 -38.43 18.97 15.07
C ALA A 32 -38.76 19.33 16.53
N GLN A 33 -40.03 19.21 16.92
CA GLN A 33 -40.45 19.42 18.31
C GLN A 33 -39.76 18.40 19.23
N ALA A 34 -39.26 18.87 20.37
CA ALA A 34 -38.63 18.02 21.38
C ALA A 34 -39.66 17.01 21.92
N VAL A 35 -39.39 15.72 21.71
CA VAL A 35 -40.12 14.63 22.39
C VAL A 35 -39.63 14.57 23.83
N SER A 36 -40.56 14.41 24.79
CA SER A 36 -40.23 14.27 26.20
C SER A 36 -39.27 13.08 26.39
N PRO A 37 -38.21 13.18 27.20
CA PRO A 37 -37.26 12.08 27.44
C PRO A 37 -37.94 10.78 27.90
N ASP A 38 -39.10 10.90 28.53
CA ASP A 38 -39.89 9.77 29.06
C ASP A 38 -40.65 8.99 27.97
N ASP A 39 -40.84 9.57 26.78
CA ASP A 39 -41.55 8.93 25.66
C ASP A 39 -40.62 8.14 24.72
N VAL A 40 -39.31 8.11 25.02
CA VAL A 40 -38.31 7.41 24.19
C VAL A 40 -38.11 5.98 24.71
N PRO A 41 -38.59 4.94 23.99
CA PRO A 41 -38.35 3.57 24.40
C PRO A 41 -36.84 3.27 24.43
N PRO A 42 -36.36 2.46 25.39
CA PRO A 42 -34.93 2.21 25.54
C PRO A 42 -34.34 1.56 24.28
N PRO A 43 -33.12 1.95 23.85
CA PRO A 43 -32.50 1.39 22.67
C PRO A 43 -32.28 -0.11 22.85
N ARG A 44 -32.92 -0.93 22.01
CA ARG A 44 -32.72 -2.38 22.00
C ARG A 44 -31.29 -2.68 21.59
N ARG A 45 -30.49 -3.26 22.50
CA ARG A 45 -29.13 -3.74 22.19
C ARG A 45 -29.23 -4.91 21.21
N ARG A 46 -28.97 -4.63 19.92
CA ARG A 46 -28.78 -5.69 18.93
C ARG A 46 -27.41 -6.32 19.20
N PRO A 47 -27.30 -7.67 19.24
CA PRO A 47 -26.00 -8.34 19.32
C PRO A 47 -25.12 -7.87 18.16
N GLN A 48 -23.91 -7.41 18.45
CA GLN A 48 -22.96 -7.04 17.41
C GLN A 48 -22.55 -8.32 16.67
N THR A 49 -22.86 -8.41 15.37
CA THR A 49 -22.37 -9.49 14.51
C THR A 49 -20.85 -9.40 14.47
N ARG A 50 -20.16 -10.39 15.08
CA ARG A 50 -18.70 -10.45 15.00
C ARG A 50 -18.29 -10.75 13.57
N LEU A 51 -17.36 -9.95 13.05
CA LEU A 51 -16.73 -10.21 11.77
C LEU A 51 -15.97 -11.55 11.85
N ARG A 52 -16.30 -12.50 10.98
CA ARG A 52 -15.55 -13.75 10.86
C ARG A 52 -14.25 -13.45 10.13
N VAL A 53 -13.14 -13.42 10.87
CA VAL A 53 -11.80 -13.32 10.30
C VAL A 53 -11.28 -14.72 10.09
N THR A 54 -11.11 -15.13 8.84
CA THR A 54 -10.35 -16.34 8.51
C THR A 54 -8.87 -16.02 8.68
N PRO A 55 -8.13 -16.73 9.55
CA PRO A 55 -6.69 -16.54 9.66
C PRO A 55 -6.05 -16.87 8.31
N TYR A 56 -5.15 -16.01 7.84
CA TYR A 56 -4.22 -16.40 6.80
C TYR A 56 -3.17 -17.29 7.48
N GLU A 57 -3.21 -18.60 7.23
CA GLU A 57 -2.09 -19.46 7.60
C GLU A 57 -0.88 -18.97 6.81
N SER A 58 0.04 -18.27 7.49
CA SER A 58 1.36 -18.00 6.95
C SER A 58 2.15 -19.29 7.15
N PRO A 59 2.37 -20.12 6.11
CA PRO A 59 3.24 -21.27 6.27
C PRO A 59 4.61 -20.75 6.68
N ASP A 60 5.09 -21.21 7.84
CA ASP A 60 6.47 -20.96 8.29
C ASP A 60 7.40 -21.24 7.10
N GLY A 61 8.10 -20.20 6.70
CA GLY A 61 8.69 -20.08 5.38
C GLY A 61 9.65 -21.21 5.02
N VAL A 62 9.79 -21.37 3.71
CA VAL A 62 10.66 -22.30 2.95
C VAL A 62 9.99 -23.63 2.59
N TYR A 63 9.47 -23.64 1.37
CA TYR A 63 9.16 -24.85 0.61
C TYR A 63 10.46 -25.38 -0.04
N PRO A 64 10.72 -26.70 -0.08
CA PRO A 64 9.83 -27.81 0.28
C PRO A 64 10.00 -28.30 1.74
N ARG A 65 8.87 -28.65 2.38
CA ARG A 65 8.77 -29.29 3.71
C ARG A 65 9.25 -30.76 3.72
N TYR A 66 10.44 -31.03 3.18
CA TYR A 66 11.09 -32.33 3.36
C TYR A 66 11.96 -32.26 4.61
N ASN A 67 11.60 -33.00 5.66
CA ASN A 67 12.49 -33.22 6.79
C ASN A 67 13.50 -34.33 6.39
N PRO A 68 14.78 -34.01 6.15
CA PRO A 68 15.76 -35.00 5.71
C PRO A 68 16.16 -35.99 6.81
N GLY A 69 15.70 -35.80 8.04
CA GLY A 69 16.04 -36.61 9.21
C GLY A 69 17.13 -35.98 10.07
N PRO A 70 17.35 -36.50 11.29
CA PRO A 70 18.44 -36.07 12.14
C PRO A 70 19.79 -36.27 11.44
N ASP A 71 20.73 -35.38 11.73
CA ASP A 71 22.11 -35.40 11.22
C ASP A 71 22.25 -35.40 9.69
N ALA A 72 21.20 -35.01 8.96
CA ALA A 72 21.26 -34.90 7.52
C ALA A 72 22.18 -33.75 7.08
N VAL A 73 23.06 -34.05 6.13
CA VAL A 73 24.02 -33.10 5.57
C VAL A 73 23.63 -32.78 4.13
N ARG A 74 23.72 -31.51 3.74
CA ARG A 74 23.52 -31.09 2.36
C ARG A 74 24.82 -31.30 1.59
N GLU A 75 24.81 -32.23 0.65
CA GLU A 75 25.93 -32.49 -0.24
C GLU A 75 25.69 -31.80 -1.58
N CYS A 76 26.71 -31.12 -2.09
CA CYS A 76 26.64 -30.40 -3.35
C CYS A 76 27.79 -30.83 -4.26
N ASN A 77 27.47 -31.10 -5.51
CA ASN A 77 28.45 -31.35 -6.58
C ASN A 77 28.40 -30.23 -7.61
N VAL A 78 29.56 -29.93 -8.16
CA VAL A 78 29.73 -28.98 -9.27
C VAL A 78 30.18 -29.72 -10.52
N ALA A 79 29.51 -29.44 -11.63
CA ALA A 79 29.95 -29.87 -12.95
C ALA A 79 30.28 -28.64 -13.79
N TYR A 80 31.51 -28.57 -14.29
CA TYR A 80 31.91 -27.53 -15.24
C TYR A 80 31.53 -27.99 -16.64
N VAL A 81 30.50 -27.35 -17.20
CA VAL A 81 29.94 -27.71 -18.50
C VAL A 81 30.31 -26.63 -19.51
N GLN A 82 30.66 -27.04 -20.73
CA GLN A 82 30.86 -26.10 -21.83
C GLN A 82 29.51 -25.67 -22.39
N GLU A 83 29.20 -24.38 -22.26
CA GLU A 83 28.02 -23.76 -22.82
C GLU A 83 28.41 -22.94 -24.07
N HIS A 84 27.75 -23.22 -25.19
CA HIS A 84 28.01 -22.53 -26.46
C HIS A 84 27.14 -21.29 -26.56
N ARG A 85 27.75 -20.11 -26.40
CA ARG A 85 27.07 -18.81 -26.56
C ARG A 85 27.47 -18.19 -27.89
N PRO A 86 26.65 -17.28 -28.47
CA PRO A 86 27.01 -16.59 -29.71
C PRO A 86 28.34 -15.82 -29.65
N SER A 87 28.78 -15.41 -28.47
CA SER A 87 30.06 -14.74 -28.23
C SER A 87 31.26 -15.69 -28.08
N GLY A 88 31.03 -17.00 -28.05
CA GLY A 88 32.05 -18.03 -27.81
C GLY A 88 31.64 -19.03 -26.73
N THR A 89 32.41 -20.10 -26.61
CA THR A 89 32.19 -21.15 -25.60
C THR A 89 32.71 -20.72 -24.23
N VAL A 90 31.87 -20.89 -23.21
CA VAL A 90 32.21 -20.56 -21.81
C VAL A 90 32.05 -21.82 -20.96
N ILE A 91 32.96 -22.00 -20.00
CA ILE A 91 32.83 -23.06 -19.00
C ILE A 91 31.95 -22.54 -17.86
N THR A 92 30.71 -23.03 -17.79
CA THR A 92 29.71 -22.63 -16.78
C THR A 92 29.61 -23.70 -15.67
N PRO A 93 29.67 -23.33 -14.38
CA PRO A 93 29.45 -24.27 -13.29
C PRO A 93 27.96 -24.58 -13.13
N HIS A 94 27.61 -25.86 -13.19
CA HIS A 94 26.30 -26.38 -12.87
C HIS A 94 26.37 -27.04 -11.49
N MET A 95 25.68 -26.44 -10.51
CA MET A 95 25.62 -26.94 -9.14
C MET A 95 24.38 -27.80 -8.94
N SER A 96 24.54 -28.97 -8.33
CA SER A 96 23.43 -29.81 -7.86
C SER A 96 23.64 -30.17 -6.41
N CYS A 97 22.61 -29.99 -5.58
CA CYS A 97 22.66 -30.25 -4.15
C CYS A 97 21.53 -31.19 -3.74
N TYR A 98 21.84 -32.13 -2.85
CA TYR A 98 20.88 -33.07 -2.28
C TYR A 98 21.16 -33.30 -0.79
N TRP A 99 20.14 -33.78 -0.08
CA TRP A 99 20.30 -34.19 1.31
C TRP A 99 20.83 -35.62 1.36
N ARG A 100 21.94 -35.83 2.04
CA ARG A 100 22.47 -37.15 2.40
C ARG A 100 22.02 -37.48 3.82
N ARG A 101 21.58 -38.72 4.05
CA ARG A 101 21.27 -39.21 5.40
C ARG A 101 22.58 -39.28 6.22
N GLY A 102 22.48 -38.95 7.51
CA GLY A 102 23.59 -39.03 8.47
C GLY A 102 23.94 -40.46 8.85
#